data_AF-A0AAJ2BI17-F1
#
_entry.id   AF-A0AAJ2BI17-F1
#
_cell.length_a   1.000
_cell.length_b   1.000
_cell.length_c   1.000
_cell.angle_alpha   90.00
_cell.angle_beta   90.00
_cell.angle_gamma   90.00
#
_symmetry.space_group_name_H-M   'P 1'
#
loop_
_entity.id
_entity.type
_entity.pdbx_description
1 polymer ?
#
loop_
_entity_poly.entity_id
_entity_poly.type
_entity_poly.pdbx_seq_one_letter_code
_entity_poly.pdbx_strand_id
1 'polypeptide(L)'
;MNAIHLSTLSGIAIPADVNAMLAEICEHFVEHSDVVPSEHGASLRSEDWAIDIKTANERLLIEIRTEDDEMLAATRTMFAEHLFYFAGDEPFMLEWSKPAPKVRPPGFYEATVVGSEDVTPRMRRVILAVSDVTPFIGGDIHVRLLVPPLHRTPVWPKLKENGSIGWPDGEDELLVRAYTIRSVDEKAKLVSIDFLQHPKPGVATPGADFARDAQPGQRVALMGPGSGHLPEAKSILFAGDETSLPAIARMVEEAPPGTTIKAIIEVEDAAEEQAIRHDELVSVEWLHRSTYGQNGGNDLVERLKAEIDKTPRETFVWFAGEKSDVRTIKRYLAKKERDRKQQYVAWYWSKED
;
A
#
# COMPACT_ATOMS: atom_id res chain seq x y z
N MET A 1 -36.61 6.99 8.19
CA MET A 1 -35.82 6.68 6.98
C MET A 1 -35.17 7.98 6.55
N ASN A 2 -33.95 8.24 7.02
CA ASN A 2 -33.18 9.38 6.52
C ASN A 2 -32.77 9.05 5.09
N ALA A 3 -33.05 9.95 4.16
CA ALA A 3 -32.54 9.83 2.80
C ALA A 3 -31.01 9.82 2.89
N ILE A 4 -30.38 8.74 2.42
CA ILE A 4 -28.92 8.66 2.30
C ILE A 4 -28.53 9.77 1.33
N HIS A 5 -27.78 10.75 1.81
CA HIS A 5 -27.32 11.87 0.99
C HIS A 5 -26.20 11.36 0.09
N LEU A 6 -26.54 10.87 -1.10
CA LEU A 6 -25.53 10.41 -2.05
C LEU A 6 -24.84 11.61 -2.71
N SER A 7 -23.53 11.72 -2.50
CA SER A 7 -22.69 12.69 -3.20
C SER A 7 -22.32 12.16 -4.58
N THR A 8 -22.46 12.99 -5.61
CA THR A 8 -22.25 12.58 -7.01
C THR A 8 -21.34 13.55 -7.77
N LEU A 9 -20.56 13.00 -8.69
CA LEU A 9 -19.67 13.77 -9.57
C LEU A 9 -19.67 13.15 -10.96
N SER A 10 -19.77 13.97 -12.01
CA SER A 10 -19.63 13.51 -13.38
C SER A 10 -18.30 13.96 -13.96
N GLY A 11 -17.70 13.16 -14.83
CA GLY A 11 -16.45 13.48 -15.52
C GLY A 11 -16.48 13.07 -16.98
N ILE A 12 -15.61 13.69 -17.77
CA ILE A 12 -15.36 13.33 -19.16
C ILE A 12 -13.86 13.10 -19.30
N ALA A 13 -13.48 11.90 -19.73
CA ALA A 13 -12.12 11.57 -20.09
C ALA A 13 -11.98 11.38 -21.61
N ILE A 14 -10.89 11.89 -22.17
CA ILE A 14 -10.55 11.79 -23.59
C ILE A 14 -9.15 11.15 -23.69
N PRO A 15 -9.08 9.81 -23.79
CA PRO A 15 -7.83 9.09 -24.05
C PRO A 15 -7.51 9.00 -25.54
N ALA A 16 -6.26 8.65 -25.85
CA ALA A 16 -5.85 8.33 -27.22
C ALA A 16 -6.63 7.14 -27.82
N ASP A 17 -6.98 6.14 -26.99
CA ASP A 17 -7.85 5.02 -27.36
C ASP A 17 -8.83 4.72 -26.21
N VAL A 18 -10.13 4.88 -26.48
CA VAL A 18 -11.21 4.66 -25.50
C VAL A 18 -11.35 3.20 -25.11
N ASN A 19 -11.22 2.28 -26.06
CA ASN A 19 -11.44 0.87 -25.82
C ASN A 19 -10.26 0.28 -25.05
N ALA A 20 -9.03 0.67 -25.40
CA ALA A 20 -7.84 0.30 -24.64
C ALA A 20 -7.93 0.82 -23.20
N MET A 21 -8.24 2.11 -23.02
CA MET A 21 -8.41 2.69 -21.67
C MET A 21 -9.50 1.97 -20.85
N LEU A 22 -10.66 1.66 -21.45
CA LEU A 22 -11.72 0.93 -20.74
C LEU A 22 -11.30 -0.49 -20.36
N ALA A 23 -10.56 -1.18 -21.23
CA ALA A 23 -10.03 -2.51 -20.96
C ALA A 23 -9.04 -2.49 -19.77
N GLU A 24 -8.09 -1.54 -19.76
CA GLU A 24 -7.14 -1.35 -18.66
C GLU A 24 -7.85 -1.05 -17.34
N ILE A 25 -8.88 -0.19 -17.35
CA ILE A 25 -9.70 0.08 -16.15
C ILE A 25 -10.34 -1.23 -15.65
N CYS A 26 -10.96 -2.01 -16.53
CA CYS A 26 -11.65 -3.24 -16.11
C CYS A 26 -10.68 -4.30 -15.59
N GLU A 27 -9.51 -4.44 -16.24
CA GLU A 27 -8.48 -5.40 -15.85
C GLU A 27 -7.85 -5.03 -14.51
N HIS A 28 -7.51 -3.76 -14.30
CA HIS A 28 -6.85 -3.30 -13.07
C HIS A 28 -7.79 -3.33 -11.86
N PHE A 29 -9.03 -2.84 -12.02
CA PHE A 29 -9.94 -2.68 -10.89
C PHE A 29 -10.61 -3.97 -10.42
N VAL A 30 -10.47 -5.09 -11.14
CA VAL A 30 -11.00 -6.39 -10.70
C VAL A 30 -10.34 -6.90 -9.41
N GLU A 31 -9.13 -6.41 -9.09
CA GLU A 31 -8.44 -6.74 -7.84
C GLU A 31 -8.95 -5.93 -6.64
N HIS A 32 -9.69 -4.84 -6.89
CA HIS A 32 -10.07 -3.84 -5.88
C HIS A 32 -11.58 -3.58 -5.78
N SER A 33 -12.37 -4.07 -6.74
CA SER A 33 -13.80 -3.80 -6.83
C SER A 33 -14.52 -4.90 -7.63
N ASP A 34 -15.83 -4.98 -7.46
CA ASP A 34 -16.68 -5.75 -8.36
C ASP A 34 -16.82 -4.98 -9.67
N VAL A 35 -16.28 -5.56 -10.75
CA VAL A 35 -16.31 -4.97 -12.10
C VAL A 35 -17.33 -5.70 -12.96
N VAL A 36 -18.32 -4.95 -13.46
CA VAL A 36 -19.34 -5.44 -14.39
C VAL A 36 -19.16 -4.72 -15.74
N PRO A 37 -18.45 -5.34 -16.70
CA PRO A 37 -18.29 -4.77 -18.03
C PRO A 37 -19.62 -4.85 -18.82
N SER A 38 -19.76 -3.96 -19.80
CA SER A 38 -20.88 -3.92 -20.75
C SER A 38 -20.35 -3.60 -22.16
N GLU A 39 -21.19 -3.76 -23.18
CA GLU A 39 -20.80 -3.49 -24.58
C GLU A 39 -20.33 -2.04 -24.78
N HIS A 40 -20.81 -1.09 -23.98
CA HIS A 40 -20.55 0.34 -24.15
C HIS A 40 -20.04 1.01 -22.85
N GLY A 41 -19.32 0.28 -22.00
CA GLY A 41 -18.84 0.81 -20.73
C GLY A 41 -18.61 -0.22 -19.64
N ALA A 42 -18.47 0.23 -18.40
CA ALA A 42 -18.30 -0.64 -17.24
C ALA A 42 -18.87 -0.01 -15.98
N SER A 43 -19.16 -0.86 -15.00
CA SER A 43 -19.67 -0.47 -13.69
C SER A 43 -18.76 -1.08 -12.64
N LEU A 44 -18.15 -0.23 -11.82
CA LEU A 44 -17.24 -0.59 -10.74
C LEU A 44 -17.95 -0.33 -9.42
N ARG A 45 -17.89 -1.29 -8.49
CA ARG A 45 -18.55 -1.20 -7.18
C ARG A 45 -17.61 -1.66 -6.07
N SER A 46 -17.54 -0.86 -5.01
CA SER A 46 -16.98 -1.24 -3.72
C SER A 46 -18.08 -1.09 -2.66
N GLU A 47 -17.73 -1.29 -1.39
CA GLU A 47 -18.65 -1.09 -0.26
C GLU A 47 -19.12 0.37 -0.18
N ASP A 48 -18.18 1.31 -0.34
CA ASP A 48 -18.42 2.74 -0.06
C ASP A 48 -18.54 3.64 -1.30
N TRP A 49 -18.30 3.09 -2.50
CA TRP A 49 -18.30 3.87 -3.73
C TRP A 49 -18.73 3.09 -4.96
N ALA A 50 -19.25 3.83 -5.94
CA ALA A 50 -19.65 3.33 -7.24
C ALA A 50 -19.13 4.24 -8.36
N ILE A 51 -18.54 3.66 -9.40
CA ILE A 51 -18.15 4.37 -10.62
C ILE A 51 -18.84 3.73 -11.82
N ASP A 52 -19.64 4.50 -12.54
CA ASP A 52 -20.22 4.10 -13.82
C ASP A 52 -19.48 4.79 -14.96
N ILE A 53 -19.12 4.01 -15.98
CA ILE A 53 -18.38 4.48 -17.15
C ILE A 53 -19.18 4.12 -18.39
N LYS A 54 -19.38 5.07 -19.29
CA LYS A 54 -19.98 4.85 -20.61
C LYS A 54 -19.08 5.37 -21.71
N THR A 55 -18.98 4.64 -22.81
CA THR A 55 -18.27 5.09 -24.00
C THR A 55 -19.21 5.90 -24.89
N ALA A 56 -18.76 7.06 -25.36
CA ALA A 56 -19.52 7.88 -26.31
C ALA A 56 -18.59 8.81 -27.10
N ASN A 57 -18.67 8.79 -28.43
CA ASN A 57 -17.96 9.72 -29.32
C ASN A 57 -16.46 9.88 -28.99
N GLU A 58 -15.73 8.77 -28.86
CA GLU A 58 -14.29 8.75 -28.50
C GLU A 58 -14.01 9.35 -27.10
N ARG A 59 -14.96 9.24 -26.17
CA ARG A 59 -14.81 9.68 -24.78
C ARG A 59 -15.34 8.65 -23.81
N LEU A 60 -14.87 8.74 -22.57
CA LEU A 60 -15.45 8.07 -21.41
C LEU A 60 -16.28 9.10 -20.63
N LEU A 61 -17.56 8.81 -20.45
CA LEU A 61 -18.46 9.52 -19.55
C LEU A 61 -18.45 8.79 -18.21
N ILE A 62 -18.03 9.48 -17.16
CA ILE A 62 -17.79 8.91 -15.83
C ILE A 62 -18.81 9.49 -14.86
N GLU A 63 -19.38 8.66 -14.00
CA GLU A 63 -20.21 9.08 -12.87
C GLU A 63 -19.72 8.39 -11.59
N ILE A 64 -19.29 9.18 -10.62
CA ILE A 64 -18.87 8.72 -9.29
C ILE A 64 -20.03 8.98 -8.33
N ARG A 65 -20.35 7.99 -7.49
CA ARG A 65 -21.32 8.11 -6.40
C ARG A 65 -20.72 7.55 -5.11
N THR A 66 -20.87 8.29 -4.01
CA THR A 66 -20.35 7.96 -2.68
C THR A 66 -21.35 8.37 -1.60
N GLU A 67 -21.13 7.92 -0.37
CA GLU A 67 -21.97 8.27 0.78
C GLU A 67 -21.80 9.72 1.25
N ASP A 68 -20.63 10.31 1.05
CA ASP A 68 -20.33 11.69 1.43
C ASP A 68 -19.30 12.36 0.49
N ASP A 69 -19.07 13.65 0.73
CA ASP A 69 -18.17 14.51 -0.07
C ASP A 69 -16.67 14.23 0.18
N GLU A 70 -16.30 13.70 1.34
CA GLU A 70 -14.91 13.36 1.65
C GLU A 70 -14.50 12.11 0.86
N MET A 71 -15.36 11.08 0.91
CA MET A 71 -15.24 9.89 0.09
C MET A 71 -15.30 10.23 -1.40
N LEU A 72 -16.17 11.16 -1.82
CA LEU A 72 -16.22 11.62 -3.21
C LEU A 72 -14.89 12.22 -3.66
N ALA A 73 -14.26 13.04 -2.81
CA ALA A 73 -12.96 13.64 -3.11
C ALA A 73 -11.86 12.58 -3.20
N ALA A 74 -11.83 11.61 -2.28
CA ALA A 74 -10.89 10.50 -2.28
C ALA A 74 -11.04 9.63 -3.54
N THR A 75 -12.26 9.20 -3.86
CA THR A 75 -12.58 8.38 -5.03
C THR A 75 -12.27 9.11 -6.33
N ARG A 76 -12.59 10.41 -6.44
CA ARG A 76 -12.20 11.24 -7.60
C ARG A 76 -10.69 11.24 -7.80
N THR A 77 -9.91 11.49 -6.75
CA THR A 77 -8.45 11.55 -6.85
C THR A 77 -7.85 10.18 -7.15
N MET A 78 -8.31 9.12 -6.47
CA MET A 78 -7.89 7.75 -6.75
C MET A 78 -8.14 7.38 -8.22
N PHE A 79 -9.35 7.64 -8.73
CA PHE A 79 -9.68 7.29 -10.11
C PHE A 79 -8.91 8.14 -11.12
N ALA A 80 -8.76 9.45 -10.87
CA ALA A 80 -7.96 10.33 -11.72
C ALA A 80 -6.50 9.86 -11.83
N GLU A 81 -5.84 9.53 -10.70
CA GLU A 81 -4.46 9.03 -10.71
C GLU A 81 -4.32 7.76 -11.56
N HIS A 82 -5.28 6.81 -11.47
CA HIS A 82 -5.27 5.60 -12.30
C HIS A 82 -5.45 5.91 -13.79
N LEU A 83 -6.37 6.79 -14.15
CA LEU A 83 -6.58 7.16 -15.56
C LEU A 83 -5.33 7.82 -16.17
N PHE A 84 -4.66 8.71 -15.43
CA PHE A 84 -3.38 9.29 -15.87
C PHE A 84 -2.27 8.24 -15.94
N TYR A 85 -2.22 7.30 -15.00
CA TYR A 85 -1.26 6.19 -15.02
C TYR A 85 -1.45 5.29 -16.25
N PHE A 86 -2.70 4.90 -16.56
CA PHE A 86 -3.01 4.07 -17.74
C PHE A 86 -2.73 4.80 -19.06
N ALA A 87 -2.90 6.13 -19.09
CA ALA A 87 -2.57 6.92 -20.27
C ALA A 87 -1.05 6.99 -20.52
N GLY A 88 -0.24 6.94 -19.46
CA GLY A 88 1.22 7.07 -19.56
C GLY A 88 1.62 8.39 -20.23
N ASP A 89 2.41 8.29 -21.30
CA ASP A 89 2.88 9.46 -22.08
C ASP A 89 1.91 9.88 -23.20
N GLU A 90 0.81 9.14 -23.41
CA GLU A 90 -0.16 9.45 -24.45
C GLU A 90 -0.99 10.71 -24.11
N PRO A 91 -1.43 11.49 -25.11
CA PRO A 91 -2.32 12.63 -24.88
C PRO A 91 -3.60 12.20 -24.15
N PHE A 92 -3.84 12.80 -22.98
CA PHE A 92 -5.00 12.49 -22.16
C PHE A 92 -5.58 13.74 -21.51
N MET A 93 -6.90 13.88 -21.58
CA MET A 93 -7.66 14.95 -20.93
C MET A 93 -8.69 14.36 -19.98
N LEU A 94 -8.82 14.97 -18.80
CA LEU A 94 -9.85 14.63 -17.82
C LEU A 94 -10.45 15.92 -17.25
N GLU A 95 -11.76 16.06 -17.38
CA GLU A 95 -12.51 17.19 -16.85
C GLU A 95 -13.65 16.68 -15.96
N TRP A 96 -13.86 17.34 -14.82
CA TRP A 96 -14.96 17.06 -13.90
C TRP A 96 -16.03 18.15 -13.98
N SER A 97 -17.29 17.77 -13.81
CA SER A 97 -18.42 18.72 -13.76
C SER A 97 -18.26 19.77 -12.66
N LYS A 98 -17.56 19.39 -11.58
CA LYS A 98 -17.05 20.29 -10.54
C LYS A 98 -15.52 20.09 -10.43
N PRO A 99 -14.70 21.08 -10.83
CA PRO A 99 -13.24 21.01 -10.70
C PRO A 99 -12.81 20.71 -9.27
N ALA A 100 -11.71 19.98 -9.12
CA ALA A 100 -11.15 19.74 -7.80
C ALA A 100 -10.61 21.06 -7.19
N PRO A 101 -10.86 21.32 -5.90
CA PRO A 101 -10.32 22.49 -5.24
C PRO A 101 -8.79 22.36 -5.11
N LYS A 102 -8.05 23.48 -5.16
CA LYS A 102 -6.57 23.52 -5.03
C LYS A 102 -6.11 23.37 -3.57
N VAL A 103 -6.52 22.27 -2.94
CA VAL A 103 -6.24 21.90 -1.55
C VAL A 103 -5.31 20.69 -1.48
N ARG A 104 -4.93 20.26 -0.27
CA ARG A 104 -4.18 19.02 -0.06
C ARG A 104 -4.98 17.82 -0.58
N PRO A 105 -4.32 16.79 -1.15
CA PRO A 105 -5.01 15.56 -1.47
C PRO A 105 -5.68 14.94 -0.23
N PRO A 106 -6.79 14.20 -0.39
CA PRO A 106 -7.40 13.42 0.69
C PRO A 106 -6.40 12.44 1.32
N GLY A 107 -6.57 12.16 2.61
CA GLY A 107 -5.67 11.28 3.34
C GLY A 107 -4.24 11.80 3.50
N PHE A 108 -4.04 13.12 3.42
CA PHE A 108 -2.75 13.78 3.64
C PHE A 108 -2.61 14.27 5.09
N TYR A 109 -1.58 13.80 5.78
CA TYR A 109 -1.32 14.12 7.18
C TYR A 109 0.10 14.64 7.34
N GLU A 110 0.25 15.90 7.74
CA GLU A 110 1.56 16.42 8.11
C GLU A 110 2.04 15.79 9.41
N ALA A 111 3.32 15.44 9.45
CA ALA A 111 3.93 14.81 10.60
C ALA A 111 5.30 15.41 10.88
N THR A 112 5.77 15.22 12.12
CA THR A 112 7.10 15.66 12.54
C THR A 112 7.84 14.50 13.17
N VAL A 113 9.08 14.26 12.73
CA VAL A 113 9.96 13.30 13.40
C VAL A 113 10.17 13.75 14.84
N VAL A 114 9.93 12.88 15.81
CA VAL A 114 10.19 13.13 17.23
C VAL A 114 11.30 12.27 17.79
N GLY A 115 11.68 11.20 17.10
CA GLY A 115 12.78 10.32 17.47
C GLY A 115 13.03 9.23 16.46
N SER A 116 14.16 8.55 16.62
CA SER A 116 14.50 7.33 15.89
C SER A 116 15.35 6.41 16.76
N GLU A 117 15.23 5.10 16.55
CA GLU A 117 15.96 4.08 17.30
C GLU A 117 16.26 2.86 16.42
N ASP A 118 17.34 2.14 16.73
CA ASP A 118 17.64 0.86 16.08
C ASP A 118 16.88 -0.26 16.80
N VAL A 119 15.97 -0.92 16.09
CA VAL A 119 15.20 -2.08 16.58
C VAL A 119 16.08 -3.33 16.53
N THR A 120 16.81 -3.48 15.43
CA THR A 120 17.84 -4.49 15.17
C THR A 120 18.97 -3.81 14.38
N PRO A 121 20.15 -4.44 14.18
CA PRO A 121 21.24 -3.81 13.45
C PRO A 121 20.86 -3.31 12.05
N ARG A 122 19.91 -3.95 11.35
CA ARG A 122 19.40 -3.50 10.05
C ARG A 122 17.96 -3.01 10.05
N MET A 123 17.30 -2.84 11.20
CA MET A 123 15.96 -2.25 11.26
C MET A 123 15.96 -0.99 12.10
N ARG A 124 15.64 0.15 11.48
CA ARG A 124 15.55 1.44 12.17
C ARG A 124 14.10 1.91 12.26
N ARG A 125 13.64 2.24 13.45
CA ARG A 125 12.32 2.83 13.69
C ARG A 125 12.41 4.35 13.70
N VAL A 126 11.52 5.00 12.97
CA VAL A 126 11.30 6.45 13.05
C VAL A 126 9.92 6.70 13.66
N ILE A 127 9.88 7.60 14.65
CA ILE A 127 8.68 7.95 15.40
C ILE A 127 8.23 9.34 14.95
N LEU A 128 6.97 9.43 14.53
CA LEU A 128 6.35 10.61 13.97
C LEU A 128 5.22 11.09 14.87
N ALA A 129 5.22 12.37 15.23
CA ALA A 129 4.04 13.02 15.79
C ALA A 129 3.10 13.47 14.67
N VAL A 130 1.83 13.08 14.77
CA VAL A 130 0.78 13.44 13.80
C VAL A 130 -0.39 14.06 14.56
N SER A 131 -1.00 15.13 14.03
CA SER A 131 -2.07 15.84 14.76
C SER A 131 -3.32 14.98 14.98
N ASP A 132 -3.59 14.10 14.02
CA ASP A 132 -4.66 13.12 14.02
C ASP A 132 -4.09 11.78 13.59
N VAL A 133 -4.29 10.77 14.44
CA VAL A 133 -3.82 9.40 14.20
C VAL A 133 -4.97 8.43 13.99
N THR A 134 -6.22 8.86 14.16
CA THR A 134 -7.41 8.01 14.01
C THR A 134 -7.42 7.24 12.69
N PRO A 135 -7.03 7.82 11.53
CA PRO A 135 -6.99 7.09 10.26
C PRO A 135 -6.00 5.93 10.21
N PHE A 136 -5.03 5.86 11.14
CA PHE A 136 -4.02 4.80 11.18
C PHE A 136 -4.35 3.68 12.17
N ILE A 137 -5.46 3.81 12.91
CA ILE A 137 -5.91 2.85 13.92
C ILE A 137 -6.85 1.84 13.25
N GLY A 138 -6.44 0.57 13.25
CA GLY A 138 -7.16 -0.48 12.50
C GLY A 138 -7.13 -0.25 10.98
N GLY A 139 -7.75 -1.16 10.25
CA GLY A 139 -7.85 -1.06 8.79
C GLY A 139 -6.51 -1.21 8.06
N ASP A 140 -6.33 -0.43 6.99
CA ASP A 140 -5.15 -0.46 6.15
C ASP A 140 -3.89 0.07 6.86
N ILE A 141 -2.73 -0.48 6.53
CA ILE A 141 -1.48 -0.23 7.27
C ILE A 141 -0.40 0.45 6.43
N HIS A 142 -0.56 0.52 5.11
CA HIS A 142 0.44 1.12 4.22
C HIS A 142 0.15 2.58 3.91
N VAL A 143 1.19 3.41 4.04
CA VAL A 143 1.18 4.83 3.72
C VAL A 143 2.29 5.15 2.73
N ARG A 144 2.12 6.21 1.95
CA ARG A 144 3.25 6.87 1.29
C ARG A 144 3.84 7.90 2.26
N LEU A 145 5.11 7.74 2.60
CA LEU A 145 5.91 8.75 3.28
C LEU A 145 6.43 9.75 2.25
N LEU A 146 6.20 11.03 2.52
CA LEU A 146 6.66 12.17 1.74
C LEU A 146 7.74 12.90 2.55
N VAL A 147 8.98 12.87 2.08
CA VAL A 147 10.11 13.54 2.71
C VAL A 147 10.56 14.72 1.84
N PRO A 148 10.49 15.96 2.33
CA PRO A 148 10.95 17.13 1.60
C PRO A 148 12.48 17.19 1.56
N PRO A 149 13.08 17.88 0.58
CA PRO A 149 14.52 18.10 0.52
C PRO A 149 15.03 18.78 1.80
N LEU A 150 16.21 18.34 2.25
CA LEU A 150 16.84 18.89 3.45
C LEU A 150 17.06 20.40 3.34
N HIS A 151 16.94 21.10 4.47
CA HIS A 151 17.17 22.54 4.59
C HIS A 151 16.26 23.44 3.74
N ARG A 152 15.15 22.90 3.23
CA ARG A 152 14.11 23.68 2.53
C ARG A 152 12.81 23.73 3.31
N THR A 153 12.00 24.75 3.03
CA THR A 153 10.63 24.78 3.54
C THR A 153 9.80 23.78 2.74
N PRO A 154 9.06 22.85 3.38
CA PRO A 154 8.30 21.86 2.63
C PRO A 154 7.24 22.48 1.72
N VAL A 155 7.27 22.09 0.45
CA VAL A 155 6.18 22.34 -0.50
C VAL A 155 5.42 21.03 -0.65
N TRP A 156 4.23 20.89 -0.07
CA TRP A 156 3.45 19.65 -0.23
C TRP A 156 2.58 19.65 -1.49
N PRO A 157 2.17 18.48 -2.02
CA PRO A 157 1.30 18.42 -3.17
C PRO A 157 -0.06 19.08 -2.92
N LYS A 158 -0.70 19.48 -4.02
CA LYS A 158 -2.09 19.96 -4.06
C LYS A 158 -2.81 19.31 -5.23
N LEU A 159 -4.13 19.20 -5.16
CA LEU A 159 -4.91 18.71 -6.29
C LEU A 159 -4.85 19.70 -7.47
N LYS A 160 -4.72 19.14 -8.67
CA LYS A 160 -4.99 19.82 -9.94
C LYS A 160 -6.50 19.82 -10.19
N GLU A 161 -6.99 20.71 -11.05
CA GLU A 161 -8.44 20.85 -11.33
C GLU A 161 -9.07 19.56 -11.89
N ASN A 162 -8.29 18.76 -12.63
CA ASN A 162 -8.63 17.43 -13.14
C ASN A 162 -8.63 16.32 -12.07
N GLY A 163 -8.40 16.65 -10.79
CA GLY A 163 -8.46 15.72 -9.67
C GLY A 163 -7.17 14.94 -9.39
N SER A 164 -6.18 14.96 -10.28
CA SER A 164 -4.88 14.33 -10.05
C SER A 164 -3.99 15.15 -9.12
N ILE A 165 -2.94 14.52 -8.62
CA ILE A 165 -2.03 15.14 -7.67
C ILE A 165 -0.99 16.00 -8.41
N GLY A 166 -0.94 17.28 -8.04
CA GLY A 166 0.13 18.20 -8.40
C GLY A 166 1.31 18.02 -7.46
N TRP A 167 2.21 17.11 -7.84
CA TRP A 167 3.48 16.90 -7.16
C TRP A 167 4.42 18.10 -7.38
N PRO A 168 5.12 18.56 -6.33
CA PRO A 168 6.23 19.49 -6.48
C PRO A 168 7.35 18.88 -7.32
N ASP A 169 8.05 19.71 -8.10
CA ASP A 169 9.13 19.32 -9.00
C ASP A 169 10.41 20.14 -8.74
N GLY A 170 11.49 19.80 -9.45
CA GLY A 170 12.77 20.51 -9.38
C GLY A 170 13.38 20.48 -7.97
N GLU A 171 13.75 21.64 -7.44
CA GLU A 171 14.41 21.73 -6.12
C GLU A 171 13.49 21.40 -4.94
N ASP A 172 12.18 21.32 -5.17
CA ASP A 172 11.18 21.01 -4.15
C ASP A 172 10.63 19.58 -4.29
N GLU A 173 11.19 18.77 -5.21
CA GLU A 173 10.80 17.37 -5.43
C GLU A 173 10.85 16.57 -4.12
N LEU A 174 9.76 15.87 -3.82
CA LEU A 174 9.63 15.07 -2.61
C LEU A 174 10.13 13.65 -2.84
N LEU A 175 10.87 13.10 -1.87
CA LEU A 175 11.04 11.65 -1.79
C LEU A 175 9.69 11.04 -1.39
N VAL A 176 9.14 10.18 -2.26
CA VAL A 176 7.90 9.45 -2.00
C VAL A 176 8.19 7.95 -1.94
N ARG A 177 7.89 7.30 -0.81
CA ARG A 177 8.09 5.85 -0.64
C ARG A 177 6.95 5.23 0.16
N ALA A 178 6.53 4.04 -0.22
CA ALA A 178 5.54 3.28 0.53
C ALA A 178 6.20 2.62 1.75
N TYR A 179 5.54 2.72 2.90
CA TYR A 179 5.96 2.10 4.15
C TYR A 179 4.78 1.60 4.95
N THR A 180 5.06 0.70 5.88
CA THR A 180 4.08 0.20 6.85
C THR A 180 4.08 1.06 8.10
N ILE A 181 2.91 1.50 8.51
CA ILE A 181 2.67 1.97 9.88
C ILE A 181 2.84 0.77 10.81
N ARG A 182 3.93 0.73 11.58
CA ARG A 182 4.27 -0.39 12.47
C ARG A 182 3.43 -0.38 13.75
N SER A 183 3.18 0.80 14.30
CA SER A 183 2.36 0.97 15.51
C SER A 183 1.83 2.40 15.62
N VAL A 184 0.75 2.55 16.37
CA VAL A 184 0.11 3.83 16.67
C VAL A 184 -0.07 3.95 18.19
N ASP A 185 0.43 5.03 18.78
CA ASP A 185 0.07 5.46 20.14
C ASP A 185 -0.96 6.57 20.03
N GLU A 186 -2.23 6.21 20.22
CA GLU A 186 -3.35 7.14 20.13
C GLU A 186 -3.26 8.29 21.14
N LYS A 187 -2.81 8.00 22.37
CA LYS A 187 -2.76 8.98 23.45
C LYS A 187 -1.65 10.00 23.21
N ALA A 188 -0.48 9.53 22.81
CA ALA A 188 0.66 10.39 22.50
C ALA A 188 0.57 11.00 21.08
N LYS A 189 -0.37 10.51 20.26
CA LYS A 189 -0.50 10.84 18.83
C LYS A 189 0.77 10.58 18.04
N LEU A 190 1.35 9.40 18.29
CA LEU A 190 2.59 8.96 17.66
C LEU A 190 2.32 7.81 16.70
N VAL A 191 3.05 7.83 15.59
CA VAL A 191 3.07 6.79 14.57
C VAL A 191 4.51 6.32 14.43
N SER A 192 4.73 5.01 14.45
CA SER A 192 6.05 4.43 14.19
C SER A 192 6.10 3.80 12.81
N ILE A 193 7.21 3.99 12.10
CA ILE A 193 7.51 3.33 10.83
C ILE A 193 8.90 2.70 10.93
N ASP A 194 9.01 1.45 10.50
CA ASP A 194 10.26 0.69 10.50
C ASP A 194 10.87 0.66 9.10
N PHE A 195 12.19 0.88 9.03
CA PHE A 195 12.95 1.03 7.81
C PHE A 195 14.10 0.03 7.79
N LEU A 196 14.08 -0.86 6.81
CA LEU A 196 15.21 -1.74 6.53
C LEU A 196 16.42 -0.90 6.09
N GLN A 197 17.53 -1.07 6.79
CA GLN A 197 18.83 -0.50 6.46
C GLN A 197 19.59 -1.50 5.58
N HIS A 198 19.74 -1.17 4.30
CA HIS A 198 20.34 -2.05 3.30
C HIS A 198 21.41 -1.29 2.47
N PRO A 199 22.47 -0.75 3.10
CA PRO A 199 23.47 0.02 2.40
C PRO A 199 24.16 -0.85 1.34
N LYS A 200 24.20 -0.36 0.11
CA LYS A 200 24.86 -1.05 -1.01
C LYS A 200 25.79 -0.06 -1.71
N PRO A 201 27.10 -0.35 -1.82
CA PRO A 201 28.05 0.56 -2.44
C PRO A 201 27.60 0.99 -3.85
N GLY A 202 27.53 2.30 -4.08
CA GLY A 202 27.15 2.87 -5.37
C GLY A 202 25.66 2.81 -5.70
N VAL A 203 24.81 2.36 -4.78
CA VAL A 203 23.34 2.33 -4.94
C VAL A 203 22.72 3.24 -3.90
N ALA A 204 21.93 4.22 -4.36
CA ALA A 204 21.21 5.13 -3.47
C ALA A 204 20.06 4.42 -2.77
N THR A 205 19.88 4.67 -1.48
CA THR A 205 18.83 4.05 -0.67
C THR A 205 18.03 5.13 0.04
N PRO A 206 17.39 6.05 -0.69
CA PRO A 206 16.96 7.35 -0.15
C PRO A 206 15.98 7.24 1.03
N GLY A 207 15.16 6.18 1.06
CA GLY A 207 14.27 5.90 2.19
C GLY A 207 15.03 5.43 3.44
N ALA A 208 15.99 4.51 3.29
CA ALA A 208 16.86 4.08 4.38
C ALA A 208 17.79 5.21 4.85
N ASP A 209 18.29 6.02 3.92
CA ASP A 209 19.12 7.20 4.18
C ASP A 209 18.36 8.23 5.03
N PHE A 210 17.11 8.53 4.65
CA PHE A 210 16.22 9.37 5.46
C PHE A 210 16.09 8.82 6.89
N ALA A 211 15.80 7.53 7.06
CA ALA A 211 15.59 6.96 8.37
C ALA A 211 16.86 6.95 9.23
N ARG A 212 18.02 6.64 8.64
CA ARG A 212 19.34 6.73 9.29
C ARG A 212 19.60 8.14 9.81
N ASP A 213 19.32 9.13 8.98
CA ASP A 213 19.62 10.53 9.25
C ASP A 213 18.44 11.28 9.92
N ALA A 214 17.40 10.55 10.33
CA ALA A 214 16.17 11.12 10.89
C ALA A 214 16.45 11.81 12.22
N GLN A 215 16.13 13.11 12.29
CA GLN A 215 16.34 13.96 13.47
C GLN A 215 15.03 14.57 13.96
N PRO A 216 14.84 14.71 15.28
CA PRO A 216 13.69 15.42 15.84
C PRO A 216 13.49 16.81 15.22
N GLY A 217 12.24 17.14 14.88
CA GLY A 217 11.86 18.41 14.26
C GLY A 217 11.82 18.40 12.73
N GLN A 218 12.33 17.35 12.06
CA GLN A 218 12.17 17.21 10.61
C GLN A 218 10.70 17.02 10.25
N ARG A 219 10.22 17.77 9.26
CA ARG A 219 8.84 17.70 8.76
C ARG A 219 8.74 16.69 7.64
N VAL A 220 7.74 15.83 7.72
CA VAL A 220 7.36 14.85 6.69
C VAL A 220 5.85 14.88 6.51
N ALA A 221 5.33 14.13 5.56
CA ALA A 221 3.90 13.88 5.48
C ALA A 221 3.62 12.41 5.18
N LEU A 222 2.45 11.95 5.62
CA LEU A 222 1.90 10.64 5.30
C LEU A 222 0.73 10.83 4.34
N MET A 223 0.65 9.98 3.33
CA MET A 223 -0.52 9.86 2.46
C MET A 223 -1.09 8.44 2.55
N GLY A 224 -2.36 8.31 2.91
CA GLY A 224 -3.02 7.03 3.17
C GLY A 224 -3.64 7.00 4.59
N PRO A 225 -3.79 5.83 5.22
CA PRO A 225 -3.41 4.51 4.70
C PRO A 225 -4.33 4.07 3.55
N GLY A 226 -3.90 3.10 2.75
CA GLY A 226 -4.72 2.66 1.61
C GLY A 226 -4.53 1.22 1.13
N SER A 227 -3.78 0.40 1.86
CA SER A 227 -3.73 -1.05 1.62
C SER A 227 -3.13 -1.81 2.81
N GLY A 228 -3.20 -3.14 2.74
CA GLY A 228 -2.47 -4.04 3.62
C GLY A 228 -3.14 -4.29 4.97
N HIS A 229 -4.47 -4.24 5.07
CA HIS A 229 -5.17 -4.58 6.31
C HIS A 229 -4.95 -6.04 6.74
N LEU A 230 -5.12 -6.29 8.04
CA LEU A 230 -5.18 -7.64 8.60
C LEU A 230 -6.38 -8.39 7.99
N PRO A 231 -6.18 -9.58 7.38
CA PRO A 231 -7.29 -10.32 6.80
C PRO A 231 -8.22 -10.90 7.87
N GLU A 232 -9.53 -10.85 7.62
CA GLU A 232 -10.54 -11.51 8.45
C GLU A 232 -10.55 -13.03 8.21
N ALA A 233 -9.65 -13.75 8.88
CA ALA A 233 -9.54 -15.20 8.74
C ALA A 233 -9.24 -15.87 10.08
N LYS A 234 -9.73 -17.10 10.27
CA LYS A 234 -9.44 -17.92 11.46
C LYS A 234 -8.03 -18.51 11.48
N SER A 235 -7.44 -18.67 10.29
CA SER A 235 -6.12 -19.26 10.09
C SER A 235 -5.37 -18.43 9.06
N ILE A 236 -4.16 -17.99 9.39
CA ILE A 236 -3.34 -17.13 8.53
C ILE A 236 -1.92 -17.69 8.42
N LEU A 237 -1.41 -17.77 7.21
CA LEU A 237 -0.03 -18.06 6.89
C LEU A 237 0.63 -16.79 6.34
N PHE A 238 1.43 -16.13 7.18
CA PHE A 238 2.28 -15.01 6.79
C PHE A 238 3.63 -15.51 6.29
N ALA A 239 4.14 -14.87 5.25
CA ALA A 239 5.53 -15.02 4.85
C ALA A 239 6.10 -13.75 4.21
N GLY A 240 7.39 -13.51 4.40
CA GLY A 240 8.02 -12.32 3.85
C GLY A 240 9.45 -12.10 4.32
N ASP A 241 10.09 -11.09 3.76
CA ASP A 241 11.44 -10.66 4.13
C ASP A 241 11.42 -9.47 5.10
N GLU A 242 12.58 -8.86 5.36
CA GLU A 242 12.68 -7.76 6.32
C GLU A 242 11.86 -6.53 5.92
N THR A 243 11.53 -6.35 4.64
CA THR A 243 10.70 -5.23 4.18
C THR A 243 9.24 -5.38 4.58
N SER A 244 8.77 -6.62 4.77
CA SER A 244 7.39 -6.93 5.17
C SER A 244 7.26 -7.36 6.63
N LEU A 245 8.37 -7.62 7.32
CA LEU A 245 8.40 -7.86 8.77
C LEU A 245 7.60 -6.82 9.59
N PRO A 246 7.65 -5.49 9.33
CA PRO A 246 6.83 -4.54 10.08
C PRO A 246 5.31 -4.77 9.93
N ALA A 247 4.86 -5.21 8.75
CA ALA A 247 3.45 -5.54 8.50
C ALA A 247 3.06 -6.82 9.21
N ILE A 248 3.85 -7.88 9.05
CA ILE A 248 3.62 -9.17 9.70
C ILE A 248 3.58 -8.99 11.22
N ALA A 249 4.54 -8.29 11.81
CA ALA A 249 4.61 -8.07 13.24
C ALA A 249 3.40 -7.29 13.77
N ARG A 250 2.99 -6.21 13.08
CA ARG A 250 1.77 -5.46 13.44
C ARG A 250 0.53 -6.34 13.38
N MET A 251 0.34 -7.07 12.28
CA MET A 251 -0.82 -7.93 12.08
C MET A 251 -0.90 -9.06 13.11
N VAL A 252 0.22 -9.67 13.45
CA VAL A 252 0.30 -10.70 14.50
C VAL A 252 -0.11 -10.12 15.87
N GLU A 253 0.36 -8.92 16.20
CA GLU A 253 0.06 -8.26 17.47
C GLU A 253 -1.38 -7.74 17.57
N GLU A 254 -2.00 -7.39 16.44
CA GLU A 254 -3.38 -6.89 16.34
C GLU A 254 -4.40 -8.02 16.08
N ALA A 255 -3.95 -9.24 15.83
CA ALA A 255 -4.82 -10.36 15.50
C ALA A 255 -5.85 -10.63 16.63
N PRO A 256 -7.13 -10.86 16.28
CA PRO A 256 -8.14 -11.23 17.27
C PRO A 256 -7.74 -12.51 18.02
N PRO A 257 -8.02 -12.62 19.32
CA PRO A 257 -7.80 -13.86 20.08
C PRO A 257 -8.49 -15.06 19.41
N GLY A 258 -7.80 -16.20 19.37
CA GLY A 258 -8.31 -17.40 18.70
C GLY A 258 -7.93 -17.53 17.22
N THR A 259 -7.14 -16.58 16.69
CA THR A 259 -6.61 -16.66 15.31
C THR A 259 -5.37 -17.55 15.29
N THR A 260 -5.39 -18.62 14.49
CA THR A 260 -4.21 -19.47 14.30
C THR A 260 -3.28 -18.82 13.28
N ILE A 261 -2.03 -18.55 13.66
CA ILE A 261 -1.07 -17.89 12.79
C ILE A 261 0.23 -18.68 12.68
N LYS A 262 0.72 -18.81 11.46
CA LYS A 262 2.11 -19.16 11.20
C LYS A 262 2.78 -18.06 10.40
N ALA A 263 3.88 -17.53 10.90
CA ALA A 263 4.68 -16.52 10.22
C ALA A 263 6.04 -17.10 9.85
N ILE A 264 6.42 -17.05 8.57
CA ILE A 264 7.74 -17.45 8.06
C ILE A 264 8.46 -16.19 7.62
N ILE A 265 9.45 -15.75 8.38
CA ILE A 265 10.09 -14.45 8.17
C ILE A 265 11.56 -14.67 7.82
N GLU A 266 11.96 -14.22 6.64
CA GLU A 266 13.35 -14.19 6.23
C GLU A 266 14.01 -12.90 6.72
N VAL A 267 15.15 -13.07 7.39
CA VAL A 267 16.03 -11.98 7.80
C VAL A 267 17.46 -12.31 7.44
N GLU A 268 18.36 -11.31 7.45
CA GLU A 268 19.78 -11.54 7.20
C GLU A 268 20.33 -12.65 8.12
N ASP A 269 20.21 -12.49 9.43
CA ASP A 269 20.77 -13.39 10.43
C ASP A 269 20.02 -13.30 11.77
N ALA A 270 20.44 -14.08 12.77
CA ALA A 270 19.79 -14.16 14.07
C ALA A 270 19.76 -12.83 14.85
N ALA A 271 20.62 -11.85 14.55
CA ALA A 271 20.60 -10.54 15.20
C ALA A 271 19.45 -9.65 14.70
N GLU A 272 18.83 -10.03 13.58
CA GLU A 272 17.67 -9.35 12.99
C GLU A 272 16.32 -9.94 13.45
N GLU A 273 16.34 -11.00 14.27
CA GLU A 273 15.12 -11.52 14.88
C GLU A 273 14.53 -10.50 15.87
N GLN A 274 13.23 -10.25 15.76
CA GLN A 274 12.51 -9.31 16.62
C GLN A 274 11.58 -10.04 17.59
N ALA A 275 11.44 -9.50 18.80
CA ALA A 275 10.38 -9.96 19.70
C ALA A 275 9.02 -9.49 19.17
N ILE A 276 8.21 -10.44 18.68
CA ILE A 276 6.83 -10.20 18.26
C ILE A 276 5.92 -10.70 19.37
N ARG A 277 5.03 -9.85 19.91
CA ARG A 277 4.11 -10.29 20.95
C ARG A 277 2.99 -11.10 20.34
N HIS A 278 2.76 -12.30 20.86
CA HIS A 278 1.72 -13.18 20.36
C HIS A 278 1.25 -14.17 21.44
N ASP A 279 0.13 -14.85 21.19
CA ASP A 279 -0.39 -15.92 22.05
C ASP A 279 0.12 -17.31 21.61
N GLU A 280 -0.42 -18.37 22.21
CA GLU A 280 -0.02 -19.77 21.94
C GLU A 280 -0.48 -20.31 20.58
N LEU A 281 -1.41 -19.63 19.90
CA LEU A 281 -1.90 -20.02 18.57
C LEU A 281 -1.05 -19.45 17.43
N VAL A 282 -0.02 -18.68 17.78
CA VAL A 282 0.93 -18.08 16.85
C VAL A 282 2.27 -18.78 16.92
N SER A 283 2.81 -19.13 15.76
CA SER A 283 4.19 -19.60 15.60
C SER A 283 4.96 -18.71 14.63
N VAL A 284 6.17 -18.32 15.03
CA VAL A 284 7.09 -17.54 14.20
C VAL A 284 8.31 -18.41 13.88
N GLU A 285 8.59 -18.56 12.60
CA GLU A 285 9.74 -19.28 12.05
C GLU A 285 10.65 -18.27 11.36
N TRP A 286 11.88 -18.13 11.86
CA TRP A 286 12.90 -17.27 11.28
C TRP A 286 13.77 -18.05 10.30
N LEU A 287 13.93 -17.52 9.10
CA LEU A 287 14.88 -18.00 8.11
C LEU A 287 16.04 -17.02 8.03
N HIS A 288 17.28 -17.53 8.09
CA HIS A 288 18.48 -16.69 8.09
C HIS A 288 19.18 -16.78 6.74
N ARG A 289 19.12 -15.69 5.98
CA ARG A 289 19.74 -15.57 4.64
C ARG A 289 21.24 -15.84 4.68
N SER A 290 21.92 -15.50 5.78
CA SER A 290 23.34 -15.76 6.00
C SER A 290 23.71 -17.26 6.02
N THR A 291 22.73 -18.14 6.25
CA THR A 291 22.94 -19.59 6.29
C THR A 291 22.64 -20.28 4.95
N TYR A 292 22.11 -19.54 3.99
CA TYR A 292 21.80 -20.10 2.68
C TYR A 292 23.10 -20.52 1.98
N GLY A 293 23.06 -21.68 1.32
CA GLY A 293 24.20 -22.17 0.55
C GLY A 293 24.54 -21.22 -0.60
N GLN A 294 25.72 -21.36 -1.23
CA GLN A 294 26.12 -20.51 -2.36
C GLN A 294 25.18 -20.54 -3.58
N ASN A 295 24.26 -21.51 -3.63
CA ASN A 295 23.20 -21.64 -4.65
C ASN A 295 21.78 -21.38 -4.09
N GLY A 296 21.64 -21.03 -2.81
CA GLY A 296 20.36 -20.83 -2.12
C GLY A 296 19.88 -19.39 -2.26
N GLY A 297 18.97 -19.16 -3.21
CA GLY A 297 18.36 -17.84 -3.44
C GLY A 297 16.86 -17.78 -3.18
N ASN A 298 16.21 -18.91 -2.87
CA ASN A 298 14.75 -19.05 -2.85
C ASN A 298 14.22 -19.79 -1.61
N ASP A 299 14.97 -19.86 -0.51
CA ASP A 299 14.60 -20.69 0.65
C ASP A 299 13.28 -20.22 1.29
N LEU A 300 13.02 -18.91 1.37
CA LEU A 300 11.70 -18.39 1.78
C LEU A 300 10.56 -18.88 0.88
N VAL A 301 10.74 -18.80 -0.44
CA VAL A 301 9.73 -19.22 -1.42
C VAL A 301 9.47 -20.71 -1.34
N GLU A 302 10.50 -21.54 -1.30
CA GLU A 302 10.34 -23.00 -1.20
C GLU A 302 9.76 -23.42 0.14
N ARG A 303 10.18 -22.77 1.24
CA ARG A 303 9.62 -23.00 2.56
C ARG A 303 8.14 -22.66 2.63
N LEU A 304 7.73 -21.53 2.05
CA LEU A 304 6.33 -21.12 1.96
C LEU A 304 5.51 -22.11 1.12
N LYS A 305 5.99 -22.52 -0.05
CA LYS A 305 5.32 -23.55 -0.87
C LYS A 305 5.09 -24.85 -0.09
N ALA A 306 6.11 -25.32 0.62
CA ALA A 306 6.02 -26.53 1.43
C ALA A 306 5.01 -26.39 2.58
N GLU A 307 4.78 -25.17 3.10
CA GLU A 307 3.76 -24.91 4.10
C GLU A 307 2.35 -24.82 3.50
N ILE A 308 2.22 -24.14 2.35
CA ILE A 308 0.98 -24.06 1.59
C ILE A 308 0.43 -25.46 1.29
N ASP A 309 1.31 -26.41 0.95
CA ASP A 309 0.94 -27.80 0.67
C ASP A 309 0.37 -28.57 1.88
N LYS A 310 0.62 -28.09 3.10
CA LYS A 310 0.18 -28.73 4.35
C LYS A 310 -1.03 -28.05 4.98
N THR A 311 -1.27 -26.78 4.65
CA THR A 311 -2.33 -25.99 5.28
C THR A 311 -3.67 -26.17 4.56
N PRO A 312 -4.81 -26.15 5.28
CA PRO A 312 -6.14 -26.20 4.67
C PRO A 312 -6.37 -25.08 3.65
N ARG A 313 -7.22 -25.29 2.63
CA ARG A 313 -7.44 -24.32 1.52
C ARG A 313 -8.02 -22.98 1.99
N GLU A 314 -8.73 -22.98 3.10
CA GLU A 314 -9.33 -21.82 3.76
C GLU A 314 -8.35 -20.99 4.61
N THR A 315 -7.11 -21.44 4.79
CA THR A 315 -6.09 -20.60 5.43
C THR A 315 -5.82 -19.38 4.53
N PHE A 316 -5.80 -18.19 5.10
CA PHE A 316 -5.43 -17.01 4.34
C PHE A 316 -3.92 -17.00 4.12
N VAL A 317 -3.46 -16.87 2.87
CA VAL A 317 -2.02 -16.79 2.56
C VAL A 317 -1.63 -15.34 2.32
N TRP A 318 -0.78 -14.80 3.17
CA TRP A 318 -0.27 -13.45 3.04
C TRP A 318 1.23 -13.51 2.75
N PHE A 319 1.65 -12.96 1.61
CA PHE A 319 3.05 -12.89 1.21
C PHE A 319 3.42 -11.51 0.67
N ALA A 320 4.47 -10.93 1.21
CA ALA A 320 5.07 -9.72 0.64
C ALA A 320 6.60 -9.74 0.71
N GLY A 321 7.23 -9.26 -0.36
CA GLY A 321 8.69 -9.24 -0.50
C GLY A 321 9.11 -8.86 -1.92
N GLU A 322 10.13 -9.52 -2.44
CA GLU A 322 10.71 -9.22 -3.76
C GLU A 322 9.79 -9.62 -4.93
N LYS A 323 9.80 -8.81 -5.99
CA LYS A 323 8.94 -8.92 -7.18
C LYS A 323 8.98 -10.29 -7.89
N SER A 324 10.14 -10.89 -8.07
CA SER A 324 10.28 -12.20 -8.73
C SER A 324 9.75 -13.35 -7.85
N ASP A 325 9.90 -13.25 -6.53
CA ASP A 325 9.34 -14.20 -5.57
C ASP A 325 7.81 -14.13 -5.56
N VAL A 326 7.26 -12.92 -5.54
CA VAL A 326 5.81 -12.66 -5.65
C VAL A 326 5.23 -13.31 -6.91
N ARG A 327 5.89 -13.14 -8.06
CA ARG A 327 5.47 -13.78 -9.32
C ARG A 327 5.50 -15.30 -9.22
N THR A 328 6.46 -15.86 -8.49
CA THR A 328 6.58 -17.30 -8.28
C THR A 328 5.47 -17.82 -7.37
N ILE A 329 5.17 -17.12 -6.27
CA ILE A 329 4.10 -17.48 -5.34
C ILE A 329 2.71 -17.33 -5.98
N LYS A 330 2.42 -16.24 -6.70
CA LYS A 330 1.15 -16.08 -7.44
C LYS A 330 0.89 -17.24 -8.39
N ARG A 331 1.89 -17.63 -9.20
CA ARG A 331 1.78 -18.79 -10.12
C ARG A 331 1.55 -20.10 -9.38
N TYR A 332 2.21 -20.28 -8.23
CA TYR A 332 2.08 -21.49 -7.42
C TYR A 332 0.68 -21.60 -6.80
N LEU A 333 0.16 -20.52 -6.22
CA LEU A 333 -1.20 -20.46 -5.66
C LEU A 333 -2.28 -20.69 -6.73
N ALA A 334 -2.10 -20.13 -7.92
CA ALA A 334 -2.98 -20.38 -9.06
C ALA A 334 -2.99 -21.87 -9.46
N LYS A 335 -1.81 -22.51 -9.53
CA LYS A 335 -1.70 -23.96 -9.79
C LYS A 335 -2.37 -24.82 -8.71
N LYS A 336 -2.45 -24.31 -7.48
CA LYS A 336 -3.13 -24.97 -6.36
C LYS A 336 -4.64 -24.68 -6.30
N GLU A 337 -5.15 -23.89 -7.25
CA GLU A 337 -6.54 -23.45 -7.31
C GLU A 337 -6.98 -22.77 -6.01
N ARG A 338 -6.08 -21.99 -5.40
CA ARG A 338 -6.41 -21.24 -4.18
C ARG A 338 -7.30 -20.06 -4.54
N ASP A 339 -8.36 -19.86 -3.76
CA ASP A 339 -9.27 -18.73 -3.93
C ASP A 339 -8.50 -17.40 -3.82
N ARG A 340 -8.77 -16.47 -4.75
CA ARG A 340 -8.18 -15.11 -4.74
C ARG A 340 -8.60 -14.32 -3.49
N LYS A 341 -9.75 -14.64 -2.89
CA LYS A 341 -10.22 -14.03 -1.64
C LYS A 341 -9.48 -14.55 -0.40
N GLN A 342 -8.69 -15.63 -0.54
CA GLN A 342 -7.92 -16.24 0.55
C GLN A 342 -6.42 -15.99 0.41
N GLN A 343 -6.04 -14.90 -0.27
CA GLN A 343 -4.65 -14.54 -0.44
C GLN A 343 -4.42 -13.03 -0.57
N TYR A 344 -3.29 -12.57 -0.05
CA TYR A 344 -2.69 -11.27 -0.35
C TYR A 344 -1.25 -11.53 -0.77
N VAL A 345 -0.89 -11.14 -2.00
CA VAL A 345 0.46 -11.38 -2.54
C VAL A 345 0.94 -10.12 -3.25
N ALA A 346 1.83 -9.36 -2.62
CA ALA A 346 2.26 -8.05 -3.08
C ALA A 346 3.79 -7.93 -3.13
N TRP A 347 4.33 -7.24 -4.15
CA TRP A 347 5.75 -6.90 -4.14
C TRP A 347 5.95 -5.61 -3.35
N TYR A 348 6.95 -5.57 -2.49
CA TYR A 348 7.37 -4.36 -1.78
C TYR A 348 8.61 -3.75 -2.41
N TRP A 349 9.41 -4.56 -3.10
CA TRP A 349 10.63 -4.11 -3.76
C TRP A 349 10.99 -5.01 -4.95
N SER A 350 11.95 -4.56 -5.74
CA SER A 350 12.53 -5.27 -6.89
C SER A 350 14.04 -5.12 -6.81
N LYS A 351 14.80 -6.15 -7.18
CA LYS A 351 16.27 -6.06 -7.25
C LYS A 351 16.77 -5.10 -8.35
N GLU A 352 15.89 -4.80 -9.31
CA GLU A 352 16.15 -3.91 -10.45
C GLU A 352 15.94 -2.42 -10.11
N ASP A 353 15.23 -2.14 -9.01
CA ASP A 353 14.91 -0.79 -8.51
C ASP A 353 15.82 -0.42 -7.33
#